data_AF-A0A358MIZ1-F1
#
_entry.id   AF-A0A358MIZ1-F1
#
_cell.length_a   1.000
_cell.length_b   1.000
_cell.length_c   1.000
_cell.angle_alpha   90.00
_cell.angle_beta   90.00
_cell.angle_gamma   90.00
#
_symmetry.space_group_name_H-M   'P 1'
#
loop_
_entity.id
_entity.type
_entity.pdbx_description
1 polymer ?
#
loop_
_entity_poly.entity_id
_entity_poly.type
_entity_poly.pdbx_seq_one_letter_code
_entity_poly.pdbx_strand_id
1 'polypeptide(L)'
;RLCRFLGLEWMCSAPQFRKNADRVANRPEMIALLMAETRKRSKAEVLAGCEADGIPAGPINDLAEVFADPQVQARGMKITPEGVPGVRAPFRFSDAELVLDAASPALGQDNS
;
A
#
# COMPACT_ATOMS: atom_id res chain seq x y z
N ARG A 1 14.57 1.79 -15.25
CA ARG A 1 14.07 0.50 -14.71
C ARG A 1 12.59 0.34 -15.03
N LEU A 2 11.69 1.15 -14.46
CA LEU A 2 10.26 1.10 -14.79
C LEU A 2 9.95 1.16 -16.29
N CYS A 3 10.52 2.11 -17.04
CA CYS A 3 10.29 2.18 -18.49
C CYS A 3 10.76 0.92 -19.23
N ARG A 4 11.84 0.26 -18.77
CA ARG A 4 12.29 -1.02 -19.33
C ARG A 4 11.31 -2.13 -19.05
N PHE A 5 10.90 -2.28 -17.79
CA PHE A 5 9.90 -3.27 -17.37
C PHE A 5 8.59 -3.15 -18.19
N LEU A 6 8.17 -1.92 -18.50
CA LEU A 6 6.95 -1.64 -19.27
C LEU A 6 7.15 -1.67 -20.79
N GLY A 7 8.36 -1.87 -21.32
CA GLY A 7 8.63 -1.83 -22.76
C GLY A 7 8.67 -0.42 -23.38
N LEU A 8 8.84 0.60 -22.54
CA LEU A 8 8.86 2.03 -22.88
C LEU A 8 10.27 2.63 -22.80
N GLU A 9 11.32 1.86 -23.08
CA GLU A 9 12.71 2.28 -22.90
C GLU A 9 13.08 3.56 -23.65
N TRP A 10 12.43 3.81 -24.79
CA TRP A 10 12.60 5.04 -25.56
C TRP A 10 12.32 6.31 -24.73
N MET A 11 11.41 6.24 -23.76
CA MET A 11 11.09 7.37 -22.87
C MET A 11 12.29 7.79 -22.02
N CYS A 12 13.26 6.91 -21.76
CA CYS A 12 14.46 7.25 -21.00
C CYS A 12 15.37 8.26 -21.73
N SER A 13 15.28 8.31 -23.06
CA SER A 13 16.10 9.20 -23.90
C SER A 13 15.31 10.38 -24.46
N ALA A 14 13.98 10.31 -24.43
CA ALA A 14 13.08 11.33 -24.93
C ALA A 14 13.27 12.67 -24.17
N PRO A 15 13.52 13.81 -24.87
CA PRO A 15 13.76 15.10 -24.23
C PRO A 15 12.69 15.51 -23.22
N GLN A 16 11.42 15.20 -23.51
CA GLN A 16 10.27 15.55 -22.68
C GLN A 16 10.19 14.78 -21.34
N PHE A 17 10.95 13.68 -21.17
CA PHE A 17 10.93 12.85 -19.95
C PHE A 17 12.31 12.67 -19.29
N ARG A 18 13.36 13.25 -19.87
CA ARG A 18 14.75 13.00 -19.50
C ARG A 18 15.06 13.46 -18.07
N LYS A 19 14.77 14.72 -17.72
CA LYS A 19 14.96 15.25 -16.37
C LYS A 19 13.66 15.20 -15.57
N ASN A 20 13.77 15.31 -14.26
CA ASN A 20 12.59 15.35 -13.40
C ASN A 20 11.67 16.54 -13.70
N ALA A 21 12.25 17.72 -13.97
CA ALA A 21 11.49 18.90 -14.36
C ALA A 21 10.67 18.65 -15.64
N ASP A 22 11.29 18.02 -16.64
CA ASP A 22 10.63 17.69 -17.91
C ASP A 22 9.45 16.71 -17.67
N ARG A 23 9.65 15.67 -16.84
CA ARG A 23 8.56 14.75 -16.46
C ARG A 23 7.43 15.42 -15.69
N VAL A 24 7.73 16.41 -14.86
CA VAL A 24 6.71 17.17 -14.12
C VAL A 24 5.91 18.05 -15.08
N ALA A 25 6.58 18.73 -16.01
CA ALA A 25 5.95 19.56 -17.03
C ALA A 25 5.08 18.72 -18.00
N ASN A 26 5.54 17.52 -18.36
CA ASN A 26 4.86 16.61 -19.29
C ASN A 26 4.13 15.46 -18.57
N ARG A 27 3.74 15.67 -17.31
CA ARG A 27 3.14 14.64 -16.45
C ARG A 27 1.90 13.99 -17.06
N PRO A 28 0.93 14.72 -17.66
CA PRO A 28 -0.26 14.10 -18.23
C PRO A 28 0.07 13.08 -19.33
N GLU A 29 0.97 13.44 -20.26
CA GLU A 29 1.42 12.56 -21.34
C GLU A 29 2.20 11.35 -20.80
N MET A 30 3.14 11.59 -19.88
CA MET A 30 3.92 10.53 -19.25
C MET A 30 3.01 9.51 -18.55
N ILE A 31 2.02 9.98 -17.79
CA ILE A 31 1.06 9.12 -17.10
C ILE A 31 0.24 8.33 -18.11
N ALA A 32 -0.25 8.95 -19.20
CA ALA A 32 -1.03 8.25 -20.21
C ALA A 32 -0.25 7.08 -20.83
N LEU A 33 1.03 7.28 -21.16
CA LEU A 33 1.92 6.24 -21.71
C LEU A 33 2.15 5.11 -20.71
N LEU A 34 2.49 5.44 -19.45
CA LEU A 34 2.70 4.44 -18.41
C LEU A 34 1.42 3.65 -18.13
N MET A 35 0.26 4.32 -18.06
CA MET A 35 -1.04 3.70 -17.85
C MET A 35 -1.45 2.78 -19.00
N ALA A 36 -1.14 3.14 -20.24
CA ALA A 36 -1.42 2.29 -21.39
C ALA A 36 -0.75 0.92 -21.26
N GLU A 37 0.47 0.87 -20.73
CA GLU A 37 1.20 -0.38 -20.52
C GLU A 37 0.85 -1.09 -19.20
N THR A 38 0.65 -0.36 -18.10
CA THR A 38 0.29 -1.01 -16.82
C THR A 38 -1.10 -1.64 -16.87
N ARG A 39 -2.06 -1.07 -17.61
CA ARG A 39 -3.42 -1.63 -17.79
C ARG A 39 -3.45 -2.99 -18.50
N LYS A 40 -2.39 -3.36 -19.21
CA LYS A 40 -2.28 -4.66 -19.89
C LYS A 40 -1.87 -5.80 -18.94
N ARG A 41 -1.58 -5.48 -17.68
CA ARG A 41 -1.05 -6.40 -16.67
C ARG A 41 -1.93 -6.33 -15.43
N SER A 42 -2.00 -7.43 -14.69
CA SER A 42 -2.64 -7.45 -13.38
C SER A 42 -1.83 -6.66 -12.35
N LYS A 43 -2.50 -6.23 -11.27
CA LYS A 43 -1.85 -5.59 -10.10
C LYS A 43 -0.68 -6.44 -9.58
N ALA A 44 -0.89 -7.76 -9.47
CA ALA A 44 0.10 -8.70 -8.97
C ALA A 44 1.36 -8.77 -9.85
N GLU A 45 1.19 -8.85 -11.18
CA GLU A 45 2.32 -8.89 -12.12
C GLU A 45 3.15 -7.60 -12.08
N VAL A 46 2.48 -6.43 -11.99
CA VAL A 46 3.17 -5.14 -11.90
C VAL A 46 3.96 -5.04 -10.60
N LEU A 47 3.39 -5.46 -9.47
CA LEU A 47 4.07 -5.42 -8.18
C LEU A 47 5.28 -6.36 -8.15
N ALA A 48 5.11 -7.61 -8.59
CA ALA A 48 6.19 -8.59 -8.64
C ALA A 48 7.33 -8.13 -9.57
N GLY A 49 7.00 -7.57 -10.74
CA GLY A 49 7.99 -7.02 -11.65
C GLY A 49 8.74 -5.80 -11.09
N CYS A 50 8.02 -4.90 -10.42
CA CYS A 50 8.64 -3.76 -9.73
C CYS A 50 9.57 -4.21 -8.60
N GLU A 51 9.15 -5.17 -7.77
CA GLU A 51 9.96 -5.72 -6.68
C GLU A 51 11.25 -6.36 -7.21
N ALA A 52 11.15 -7.20 -8.26
CA ALA A 52 12.29 -7.86 -8.88
C ALA A 52 13.35 -6.86 -9.41
N ASP A 53 12.91 -5.68 -9.89
CA ASP A 53 13.79 -4.63 -10.40
C ASP A 53 14.21 -3.57 -9.34
N GLY A 54 13.75 -3.74 -8.09
CA GLY A 54 13.96 -2.78 -7.01
C GLY A 54 13.30 -1.42 -7.27
N ILE A 55 12.16 -1.42 -7.97
CA ILE A 55 11.34 -0.25 -8.23
C ILE A 55 10.32 -0.12 -7.09
N PRO A 56 10.31 1.00 -6.34
CA PRO A 56 9.30 1.22 -5.30
C PRO A 56 7.90 1.27 -5.92
N ALA A 57 7.04 0.32 -5.52
CA ALA A 57 5.64 0.25 -5.89
C ALA A 57 4.86 -0.39 -4.74
N GLY A 58 3.59 -0.01 -4.57
CA GLY A 58 2.70 -0.58 -3.57
C GLY A 58 1.29 -0.71 -4.13
N PRO A 59 0.52 -1.72 -3.70
CA PRO A 59 -0.86 -1.86 -4.11
C PRO A 59 -1.72 -0.74 -3.53
N ILE A 60 -2.80 -0.39 -4.23
CA ILE A 60 -3.97 0.19 -3.58
C ILE A 60 -4.83 -0.99 -3.12
N ASN A 61 -4.91 -1.18 -1.81
CA ASN A 61 -5.66 -2.26 -1.18
C ASN A 61 -7.07 -1.79 -0.80
N ASP A 62 -8.06 -2.64 -1.00
CA ASP A 62 -9.34 -2.49 -0.31
C ASP A 62 -9.25 -2.96 1.16
N LEU A 63 -10.32 -2.81 1.94
CA LEU A 63 -10.30 -3.20 3.35
C LEU A 63 -10.07 -4.71 3.57
N ALA A 64 -10.61 -5.57 2.70
CA ALA A 64 -10.42 -7.00 2.82
C ALA A 64 -8.96 -7.38 2.55
N GLU A 65 -8.35 -6.77 1.52
CA GLU A 65 -6.94 -6.92 1.18
C GLU A 65 -6.03 -6.39 2.30
N VAL A 66 -6.37 -5.26 2.93
CA VAL A 66 -5.62 -4.73 4.09
C VAL A 66 -5.59 -5.75 5.23
N PHE A 67 -6.71 -6.36 5.61
CA PHE A 67 -6.72 -7.35 6.71
C PHE A 67 -6.11 -8.70 6.32
N ALA A 68 -6.06 -9.01 5.03
CA ALA A 68 -5.36 -10.19 4.49
C ALA A 68 -3.85 -9.98 4.34
N ASP A 69 -3.36 -8.74 4.42
CA ASP A 69 -1.95 -8.40 4.20
C ASP A 69 -1.04 -9.06 5.26
N PRO A 70 0.05 -9.75 4.85
CA PRO A 70 0.96 -10.43 5.78
C PRO A 70 1.57 -9.52 6.85
N GLN A 71 1.85 -8.26 6.51
CA GLN A 71 2.40 -7.29 7.46
C GLN A 71 1.34 -6.86 8.47
N VAL A 72 0.09 -6.66 8.07
CA VAL A 72 -1.02 -6.35 9.00
C VAL A 72 -1.23 -7.50 9.99
N GLN A 73 -1.14 -8.75 9.53
CA GLN A 73 -1.24 -9.95 10.35
C GLN A 73 -0.03 -10.10 11.31
N ALA A 74 1.20 -9.99 10.80
CA ALA A 74 2.42 -10.05 11.62
C ALA A 74 2.47 -8.95 12.70
N ARG A 75 1.86 -7.80 12.39
CA ARG A 75 1.72 -6.68 13.33
C ARG A 75 0.57 -6.87 14.31
N GLY A 76 -0.28 -7.90 14.16
CA GLY A 76 -1.42 -8.16 15.03
C GLY A 76 -2.34 -6.93 15.13
N MET A 77 -2.60 -6.27 14.00
CA MET A 77 -3.36 -5.01 13.99
C MET A 77 -4.86 -5.24 14.24
N LYS A 78 -5.41 -6.32 13.72
CA LYS A 78 -6.81 -6.73 13.96
C LYS A 78 -6.90 -7.42 15.31
N ILE A 79 -7.82 -6.95 16.15
CA ILE A 79 -8.16 -7.52 17.45
C ILE A 79 -9.64 -7.89 17.48
N THR A 80 -10.02 -8.74 18.44
CA THR A 80 -11.40 -9.16 18.63
C THR A 80 -11.74 -9.29 20.12
N PRO A 81 -11.61 -8.22 20.93
CA PRO A 81 -11.98 -8.26 22.34
C PRO A 81 -13.45 -8.64 22.48
N GLU A 82 -13.74 -9.59 23.36
CA GLU A 82 -15.11 -10.07 23.64
C GLU A 82 -15.94 -10.44 22.38
N GLY A 83 -15.26 -10.88 21.31
CA GLY A 83 -15.92 -11.24 20.05
C GLY A 83 -16.19 -10.07 19.09
N VAL A 84 -15.87 -8.83 19.46
CA VAL A 84 -16.12 -7.63 18.65
C VAL A 84 -14.87 -7.23 17.86
N PRO A 85 -14.89 -7.27 16.51
CA PRO A 85 -13.72 -6.91 15.70
C PRO A 85 -13.34 -5.43 15.86
N GLY A 86 -12.04 -5.17 15.98
CA GLY A 86 -11.48 -3.82 16.05
C GLY A 86 -10.05 -3.75 15.52
N VAL A 87 -9.48 -2.54 15.57
CA VAL A 87 -8.08 -2.27 15.22
C VAL A 87 -7.41 -1.63 16.43
N ARG A 88 -6.32 -2.22 16.91
CA ARG A 88 -5.56 -1.65 18.03
C ARG A 88 -4.76 -0.42 17.61
N ALA A 89 -4.34 0.39 18.58
CA ALA A 89 -3.37 1.46 18.35
C ALA A 89 -2.05 0.89 17.78
N PRO A 90 -1.37 1.57 16.83
CA PRO A 90 -0.24 1.00 16.08
C PRO A 90 1.09 0.96 16.86
N PHE A 91 1.05 1.30 18.15
CA PHE A 91 2.22 1.32 19.02
C PHE A 91 2.60 -0.11 19.47
N ARG A 92 3.91 -0.34 19.62
CA ARG A 92 4.48 -1.51 20.30
C ARG A 92 5.63 -0.98 21.15
N PHE A 93 5.64 -1.35 22.42
CA PHE A 93 6.71 -1.01 23.34
C PHE A 93 7.57 -2.26 23.56
N SER A 94 8.87 -2.09 23.78
CA SER A 94 9.77 -3.22 24.04
C SER A 94 9.60 -3.78 25.45
N ASP A 95 9.06 -2.99 26.39
CA ASP A 95 8.96 -3.33 27.81
C ASP A 95 7.59 -2.94 28.41
N ALA A 96 6.55 -2.88 27.57
CA ALA A 96 5.17 -2.65 28.01
C ALA A 96 4.16 -3.26 27.01
N GLU A 97 2.98 -3.60 27.52
CA GLU A 97 1.89 -4.17 26.73
C GLU A 97 0.70 -3.21 26.64
N LEU A 98 -0.06 -3.31 25.55
CA LEU A 98 -1.34 -2.62 25.41
C LEU A 98 -2.45 -3.48 26.04
N VAL A 99 -3.39 -2.84 26.72
CA VAL A 99 -4.63 -3.47 27.19
C VAL A 99 -5.61 -3.53 26.03
N LEU A 100 -5.97 -4.74 25.57
CA LEU A 100 -6.73 -4.98 24.32
C LEU A 100 -7.82 -6.06 24.49
N ASP A 101 -8.20 -6.35 25.74
CA ASP A 101 -9.06 -7.45 26.15
C ASP A 101 -10.55 -7.11 26.22
N ALA A 102 -10.90 -5.86 26.57
CA ALA A 102 -12.29 -5.40 26.69
C ALA A 102 -12.82 -4.72 25.41
N ALA A 103 -14.09 -4.99 25.06
CA ALA A 103 -14.78 -4.26 24.01
C ALA A 103 -15.32 -2.92 24.54
N SER A 104 -15.90 -2.11 23.64
CA SER A 104 -16.57 -0.87 24.05
C SER A 104 -17.72 -1.16 25.01
N PRO A 105 -17.85 -0.43 26.13
CA PRO A 105 -18.92 -0.66 27.08
C PRO A 105 -20.28 -0.30 26.48
N ALA A 106 -21.31 -1.02 26.90
CA ALA A 106 -22.69 -0.63 26.64
C ALA A 106 -23.05 0.65 27.41
N LEU A 107 -24.09 1.36 26.94
CA LEU A 107 -24.57 2.55 27.62
C LEU A 107 -25.00 2.23 29.06
N GLY A 108 -24.32 2.84 30.04
CA GLY A 108 -24.62 2.67 31.46
C GLY A 108 -23.98 1.44 32.13
N GLN A 109 -23.12 0.69 31.42
CA GLN A 109 -22.47 -0.52 31.95
C GLN A 109 -21.61 -0.23 33.19
N ASP A 110 -20.96 0.92 33.23
CA ASP A 110 -20.03 1.31 34.30
C ASP A 110 -20.58 2.44 35.19
N ASN A 111 -21.89 2.71 35.12
CA ASN A 111 -22.54 3.68 36.00
C ASN A 111 -22.82 3.01 37.35
N SER A 112 -21.99 3.31 38.34
CA SER A 112 -22.21 2.99 39.76
C SER A 112 -23.32 3.83 40.37
#